data_AF-A0A9W4NJD9-F1
#
_entry.id   AF-A0A9W4NJD9-F1
#
_cell.length_a   1.000
_cell.length_b   1.000
_cell.length_c   1.000
_cell.angle_alpha   90.00
_cell.angle_beta   90.00
_cell.angle_gamma   90.00
#
_symmetry.space_group_name_H-M   'P 1'
#
loop_
_entity.id
_entity.type
_entity.pdbx_description
1 polymer ?
#
loop_
_entity_poly.entity_id
_entity_poly.type
_entity_poly.pdbx_seq_one_letter_code
_entity_poly.pdbx_strand_id
1 'polypeptide(L)'
;MILSKWLATLLGGTLAAQGALAIDLTIDDEASLKSAAKTVASTMMDYYNARDSANIPGKMDGTWWEGGSMFMTLILYWWVTGDTQFNAAVQEGMYFQKGDDDFFPSNYSQYLGNDDQVFWGLAAITAAEFNYPELDGQPSWVSLAQGVFNTQYPRWDTSSCHGGMRWQIWPYQNGYLTKNAISNGGLFQLSARLALYTGNKTYAEWAERIWDWSATTPLLKQKNWNIADSTTCGTQCTDHGDFQWTYNYATYISGAAYMHNYTNGTETKWKEGVEGLYKTSQQFFPTSGGNLILSDITCEPLGNCDRNQITFKSYFTNWIGVMTTIVPGMYDTVFPQLKASAQAAAKQCSGGDSGVKCGIRWTKQAEWDKSSGLEQQMAVLGVLSANLVPFKNKAPFTADSGGTSKSNPNAGTNSTTNKVPVLNTIGTGDKAGAGVLTFIFVTGWAVAVTWMIRGG
;
A
#
# COMPACT_ATOMS: atom_id res chain seq x y z
N MET A 1 -0.55 -58.42 55.70
CA MET A 1 0.30 -58.91 54.60
C MET A 1 -0.17 -58.22 53.32
N ILE A 2 0.46 -57.12 52.92
CA ILE A 2 1.70 -57.06 52.11
C ILE A 2 1.43 -57.35 50.62
N LEU A 3 1.41 -56.23 49.87
CA LEU A 3 2.05 -55.94 48.58
C LEU A 3 1.83 -56.81 47.32
N SER A 4 1.48 -56.03 46.27
CA SER A 4 2.12 -55.95 44.94
C SER A 4 1.76 -56.97 43.86
N LYS A 5 1.26 -56.41 42.74
CA LYS A 5 1.69 -56.56 41.33
C LYS A 5 0.98 -55.44 40.54
N TRP A 6 1.55 -54.24 40.40
CA TRP A 6 2.52 -53.82 39.38
C TRP A 6 2.14 -54.32 37.98
N LEU A 7 1.60 -53.43 37.14
CA LEU A 7 2.30 -52.65 36.11
C LEU A 7 2.33 -53.37 34.75
N ALA A 8 1.28 -53.11 33.96
CA ALA A 8 1.21 -53.18 32.49
C ALA A 8 -0.28 -52.94 32.20
N THR A 9 -0.77 -51.78 31.81
CA THR A 9 -0.50 -51.18 30.50
C THR A 9 -1.01 -49.74 30.60
N LEU A 10 -0.13 -48.80 30.93
CA LEU A 10 -0.41 -47.36 30.97
C LEU A 10 0.55 -46.70 29.95
N LEU A 11 0.37 -47.09 28.69
CA LEU A 11 1.07 -46.55 27.53
C LEU A 11 0.03 -46.42 26.43
N GLY A 12 -0.67 -45.29 26.42
CA GLY A 12 -1.77 -45.05 25.51
C GLY A 12 -2.22 -43.60 25.56
N GLY A 13 -1.43 -42.73 24.93
CA GLY A 13 -1.92 -41.45 24.45
C GLY A 13 -1.82 -40.27 25.42
N THR A 14 -0.60 -39.84 25.76
CA THR A 14 -0.36 -38.40 25.81
C THR A 14 -0.40 -37.88 24.38
N LEU A 15 -1.62 -37.67 23.84
CA LEU A 15 -1.80 -36.62 22.86
C LEU A 15 -1.44 -35.33 23.58
N ALA A 16 -0.19 -34.90 23.40
CA ALA A 16 0.14 -33.50 23.53
C ALA A 16 -0.69 -32.79 22.47
N ALA A 17 -1.91 -32.39 22.84
CA ALA A 17 -2.51 -31.23 22.24
C ALA A 17 -1.53 -30.10 22.57
N GLN A 18 -0.57 -29.86 21.67
CA GLN A 18 0.04 -28.55 21.55
C GLN A 18 -1.13 -27.63 21.16
N GLY A 19 -1.86 -27.14 22.16
CA GLY A 19 -2.75 -26.01 21.97
C GLY A 19 -1.86 -24.94 21.39
N ALA A 20 -2.02 -24.67 20.10
CA ALA A 20 -1.17 -23.74 19.41
C ALA A 20 -1.47 -22.36 20.01
N LEU A 21 -0.57 -21.90 20.88
CA LEU A 21 -0.72 -20.63 21.56
C LEU A 21 -0.54 -19.54 20.51
N ALA A 22 -1.42 -18.55 20.53
CA ALA A 22 -1.28 -17.33 19.74
C ALA A 22 0.12 -16.73 19.93
N ILE A 23 0.54 -15.87 19.00
CA ILE A 23 1.76 -15.07 19.19
C ILE A 23 1.65 -14.31 20.52
N ASP A 24 2.50 -14.69 21.48
CA ASP A 24 2.62 -14.00 22.76
C ASP A 24 3.39 -12.69 22.56
N LEU A 25 2.77 -11.57 22.91
CA LEU A 25 3.31 -10.24 22.66
C LEU A 25 3.27 -9.39 23.93
N THR A 26 4.46 -9.12 24.46
CA THR A 26 4.71 -8.03 25.41
C THR A 26 5.05 -6.76 24.62
N ILE A 27 4.16 -5.76 24.67
CA ILE A 27 4.18 -4.60 23.76
C ILE A 27 5.32 -3.60 24.03
N ASP A 28 5.81 -3.53 25.26
CA ASP A 28 6.89 -2.62 25.65
C ASP A 28 8.27 -3.32 25.69
N ASP A 29 8.37 -4.56 25.22
CA ASP A 29 9.61 -5.31 25.11
C ASP A 29 10.02 -5.45 23.62
N GLU A 30 11.16 -4.84 23.28
CA GLU A 30 11.74 -4.86 21.93
C GLU A 30 12.00 -6.29 21.43
N ALA A 31 12.48 -7.19 22.31
CA ALA A 31 12.80 -8.56 21.92
C ALA A 31 11.53 -9.35 21.59
N SER A 32 10.50 -9.21 22.42
CA SER A 32 9.16 -9.75 22.19
C SER A 32 8.56 -9.26 20.86
N LEU A 33 8.59 -7.94 20.60
CA LEU A 33 8.12 -7.38 19.33
C LEU A 33 8.89 -7.92 18.11
N LYS A 34 10.23 -8.00 18.18
CA LYS A 34 11.06 -8.55 17.10
C LYS A 34 10.74 -10.03 16.84
N SER A 35 10.54 -10.81 17.90
CA SER A 35 10.18 -12.24 17.80
C SER A 35 8.82 -12.43 17.13
N ALA A 36 7.81 -11.66 17.56
CA ALA A 36 6.49 -11.65 16.95
C ALA A 36 6.56 -11.25 15.48
N ALA A 37 7.22 -10.14 15.16
CA ALA A 37 7.39 -9.65 13.79
C ALA A 37 8.10 -10.67 12.90
N LYS A 38 9.15 -11.33 13.41
CA LYS A 38 9.87 -12.40 12.68
C LYS A 38 8.97 -13.58 12.34
N THR A 39 8.12 -14.00 13.27
CA THR A 39 7.19 -15.11 13.06
C THR A 39 6.17 -14.77 11.97
N VAL A 40 5.59 -13.57 12.04
CA VAL A 40 4.63 -13.09 11.04
C VAL A 40 5.28 -12.90 9.66
N ALA A 41 6.47 -12.31 9.61
CA ALA A 41 7.21 -12.11 8.37
C ALA A 41 7.59 -13.45 7.70
N SER A 42 8.00 -14.45 8.49
CA SER A 42 8.30 -15.79 7.96
C SER A 42 7.04 -16.45 7.39
N THR A 43 5.92 -16.36 8.11
CA THR A 43 4.62 -16.88 7.65
C THR A 43 4.15 -16.16 6.37
N MET A 44 4.37 -14.85 6.26
CA MET A 44 4.09 -14.08 5.04
C MET A 44 4.92 -14.59 3.85
N MET A 45 6.20 -14.88 4.09
CA MET A 45 7.10 -15.39 3.07
C MET A 45 6.79 -16.83 2.64
N ASP A 46 6.17 -17.63 3.51
CA ASP A 46 5.64 -18.94 3.09
C ASP A 46 4.57 -18.80 2.01
N TYR A 47 3.65 -17.83 2.15
CA TYR A 47 2.66 -17.52 1.10
C TYR A 47 3.33 -17.02 -0.17
N TYR A 48 4.32 -16.13 -0.04
CA TYR A 48 5.07 -15.65 -1.19
C TYR A 48 5.73 -16.82 -1.92
N ASN A 49 6.44 -17.71 -1.23
CA ASN A 49 7.15 -18.83 -1.84
C ASN A 49 6.20 -19.89 -2.44
N ALA A 50 4.99 -20.02 -1.92
CA ALA A 50 3.99 -20.99 -2.39
C ALA A 50 3.14 -20.49 -3.57
N ARG A 51 3.33 -19.26 -4.05
CA ARG A 51 2.58 -18.69 -5.17
C ARG A 51 2.84 -19.43 -6.48
N ASP A 52 1.83 -19.50 -7.36
CA ASP A 52 1.96 -20.14 -8.68
C ASP A 52 2.95 -19.38 -9.57
N SER A 53 3.06 -18.08 -9.38
CA SER A 53 4.02 -17.19 -10.05
C SER A 53 5.43 -17.20 -9.44
N ALA A 54 5.84 -18.24 -8.72
CA ALA A 54 7.15 -18.32 -8.06
C ALA A 54 8.34 -18.07 -9.01
N ASN A 55 8.22 -18.48 -10.28
CA ASN A 55 9.23 -18.26 -11.32
C ASN A 55 9.34 -16.81 -11.82
N ILE A 56 8.49 -15.92 -11.32
CA ILE A 56 8.49 -14.48 -11.62
C ILE A 56 8.71 -13.75 -10.29
N PRO A 57 9.96 -13.48 -9.90
CA PRO A 57 10.28 -12.78 -8.67
C PRO A 57 9.54 -11.45 -8.56
N GLY A 58 8.98 -11.20 -7.37
CA GLY A 58 8.27 -9.98 -7.02
C GLY A 58 6.83 -9.86 -7.50
N LYS A 59 6.36 -10.73 -8.39
CA LYS A 59 4.96 -10.75 -8.79
C LYS A 59 4.14 -11.69 -7.89
N MET A 60 2.90 -11.30 -7.61
CA MET A 60 1.89 -12.12 -6.95
C MET A 60 0.88 -12.71 -7.94
N ASP A 61 0.14 -13.74 -7.53
CA ASP A 61 -0.88 -14.33 -8.39
C ASP A 61 -2.06 -13.37 -8.54
N GLY A 62 -2.56 -13.17 -9.76
CA GLY A 62 -3.70 -12.27 -10.05
C GLY A 62 -3.46 -10.77 -9.83
N THR A 63 -2.31 -10.35 -9.30
CA THR A 63 -1.99 -8.93 -9.06
C THR A 63 -0.50 -8.64 -9.23
N TRP A 64 -0.14 -7.39 -9.48
CA TRP A 64 1.25 -6.97 -9.65
C TRP A 64 1.71 -5.98 -8.57
N TRP A 65 0.86 -5.03 -8.18
CA TRP A 65 1.18 -4.00 -7.19
C TRP A 65 1.49 -4.55 -5.79
N GLU A 66 0.84 -5.65 -5.40
CA GLU A 66 0.95 -6.23 -4.05
C GLU A 66 2.37 -6.69 -3.73
N GLY A 67 3.16 -7.07 -4.74
CA GLY A 67 4.58 -7.38 -4.56
C GLY A 67 5.36 -6.19 -4.02
N GLY A 68 5.15 -5.00 -4.60
CA GLY A 68 5.76 -3.75 -4.13
C GLY A 68 5.33 -3.43 -2.70
N SER A 69 4.05 -3.61 -2.39
CA SER A 69 3.50 -3.43 -1.03
C SER A 69 4.11 -4.37 0.01
N MET A 70 4.24 -5.65 -0.33
CA MET A 70 4.86 -6.66 0.54
C MET A 70 6.32 -6.31 0.80
N PHE A 71 7.07 -5.98 -0.25
CA PHE A 71 8.47 -5.59 -0.14
C PHE A 71 8.68 -4.30 0.65
N MET A 72 7.85 -3.28 0.45
CA MET A 72 7.86 -2.08 1.28
C MET A 72 7.71 -2.41 2.77
N THR A 73 6.82 -3.35 3.12
CA THR A 73 6.61 -3.80 4.50
C THR A 73 7.83 -4.58 5.04
N LEU A 74 8.43 -5.45 4.22
CA LEU A 74 9.65 -6.19 4.59
C LEU A 74 10.88 -5.29 4.74
N ILE A 75 10.98 -4.21 3.95
CA ILE A 75 12.05 -3.21 4.08
C ILE A 75 11.94 -2.48 5.42
N LEU A 76 10.74 -2.09 5.84
CA LEU A 76 10.52 -1.49 7.16
C LEU A 76 10.85 -2.49 8.27
N TYR A 77 10.39 -3.74 8.15
CA TYR A 77 10.73 -4.82 9.07
C TYR A 77 12.25 -4.99 9.22
N TRP A 78 12.99 -5.07 8.12
CA TRP A 78 14.45 -5.15 8.15
C TRP A 78 15.05 -3.94 8.87
N TRP A 79 14.57 -2.73 8.59
CA TRP A 79 15.12 -1.51 9.17
C TRP A 79 14.95 -1.47 10.70
N VAL A 80 13.78 -1.85 11.22
CA VAL A 80 13.50 -1.82 12.66
C VAL A 80 14.03 -3.04 13.41
N THR A 81 14.19 -4.19 12.76
CA THR A 81 14.66 -5.42 13.42
C THR A 81 16.15 -5.70 13.25
N GLY A 82 16.71 -5.34 12.09
CA GLY A 82 18.02 -5.78 11.61
C GLY A 82 18.04 -7.20 11.03
N ASP A 83 16.90 -7.88 10.92
CA ASP A 83 16.85 -9.25 10.37
C ASP A 83 17.00 -9.23 8.84
N THR A 84 18.03 -9.90 8.34
CA THR A 84 18.44 -9.90 6.93
C THR A 84 17.94 -11.10 6.12
N GLN A 85 17.20 -12.03 6.75
CA GLN A 85 16.84 -13.31 6.13
C GLN A 85 16.05 -13.18 4.81
N PHE A 86 15.33 -12.08 4.61
CA PHE A 86 14.51 -11.84 3.42
C PHE A 86 15.16 -10.91 2.39
N ASN A 87 16.37 -10.41 2.66
CA ASN A 87 16.98 -9.37 1.84
C ASN A 87 17.20 -9.81 0.38
N ALA A 88 17.67 -11.04 0.18
CA ALA A 88 17.86 -11.58 -1.15
C ALA A 88 16.55 -11.62 -1.95
N ALA A 89 15.44 -12.07 -1.35
CA ALA A 89 14.15 -12.18 -2.03
C ALA A 89 13.56 -10.80 -2.37
N VAL A 90 13.70 -9.82 -1.47
CA VAL A 90 13.28 -8.43 -1.72
C VAL A 90 14.09 -7.82 -2.87
N GLN A 91 15.42 -7.94 -2.82
CA GLN A 91 16.30 -7.42 -3.88
C GLN A 91 16.00 -8.07 -5.23
N GLU A 92 15.93 -9.41 -5.27
CA GLU A 92 15.61 -10.15 -6.49
C GLU A 92 14.26 -9.71 -7.06
N GLY A 93 13.22 -9.67 -6.25
CA GLY A 93 11.88 -9.31 -6.70
C GLY A 93 11.76 -7.86 -7.17
N MET A 94 12.32 -6.90 -6.42
CA MET A 94 12.29 -5.49 -6.82
C MET A 94 13.08 -5.24 -8.10
N TYR A 95 14.29 -5.80 -8.24
CA TYR A 95 15.06 -5.63 -9.46
C TYR A 95 14.49 -6.38 -10.66
N PHE A 96 13.80 -7.51 -10.44
CA PHE A 96 13.11 -8.21 -11.53
C PHE A 96 11.95 -7.39 -12.10
N GLN A 97 11.21 -6.67 -11.24
CA GLN A 97 10.02 -5.90 -11.64
C GLN A 97 10.32 -4.46 -12.09
N LYS A 98 11.60 -4.04 -12.08
CA LYS A 98 12.00 -2.65 -12.30
C LYS A 98 11.65 -2.08 -13.68
N GLY A 99 11.41 -2.93 -14.68
CA GLY A 99 11.13 -2.48 -16.05
C GLY A 99 12.30 -1.68 -16.63
N ASP A 100 11.99 -0.54 -17.24
CA ASP A 100 12.98 0.42 -17.76
C ASP A 100 13.43 1.40 -16.65
N ASP A 101 13.72 0.85 -15.47
CA ASP A 101 14.02 1.55 -14.21
C ASP A 101 12.88 2.50 -13.75
N ASP A 102 11.63 2.15 -14.04
CA ASP A 102 10.42 2.94 -13.76
C ASP A 102 9.29 2.13 -13.09
N PHE A 103 9.53 0.85 -12.78
CA PHE A 103 8.51 -0.10 -12.35
C PHE A 103 7.29 -0.11 -13.27
N PHE A 104 7.49 -0.01 -14.58
CA PHE A 104 6.43 -0.11 -15.58
C PHE A 104 6.75 -1.19 -16.63
N PRO A 105 6.89 -2.45 -16.20
CA PRO A 105 7.34 -3.53 -17.07
C PRO A 105 6.35 -3.80 -18.20
N SER A 106 6.87 -3.98 -19.42
CA SER A 106 6.09 -4.17 -20.66
C SER A 106 5.14 -5.37 -20.63
N ASN A 107 5.46 -6.42 -19.85
CA ASN A 107 4.61 -7.60 -19.70
C ASN A 107 3.26 -7.31 -19.03
N TYR A 108 3.18 -6.25 -18.22
CA TYR A 108 2.02 -5.96 -17.38
C TYR A 108 1.42 -4.57 -17.64
N SER A 109 2.20 -3.63 -18.17
CA SER A 109 1.83 -2.21 -18.35
C SER A 109 0.48 -1.96 -19.02
N GLN A 110 0.03 -2.86 -19.91
CA GLN A 110 -1.25 -2.80 -20.60
C GLN A 110 -2.50 -2.84 -19.70
N TYR A 111 -2.38 -3.31 -18.45
CA TYR A 111 -3.49 -3.40 -17.51
C TYR A 111 -3.23 -2.69 -16.17
N LEU A 112 -2.08 -2.02 -16.00
CA LEU A 112 -1.74 -1.30 -14.77
C LEU A 112 -2.43 0.07 -14.69
N GLY A 113 -2.78 0.47 -13.47
CA GLY A 113 -3.12 1.83 -13.06
C GLY A 113 -1.91 2.60 -12.53
N ASN A 114 -2.11 3.88 -12.23
CA ASN A 114 -1.08 4.72 -11.62
C ASN A 114 -0.82 4.32 -10.15
N ASP A 115 -1.85 3.88 -9.46
CA ASP A 115 -1.75 3.30 -8.12
C ASP A 115 -0.92 2.01 -8.11
N ASP A 116 -1.10 1.13 -9.09
CA ASP A 116 -0.28 -0.09 -9.17
C ASP A 116 1.22 0.23 -9.21
N GLN A 117 1.61 1.16 -10.08
CA GLN A 117 3.00 1.58 -10.26
C GLN A 117 3.55 2.30 -9.02
N VAL A 118 2.74 3.15 -8.38
CA VAL A 118 3.24 3.99 -7.29
C VAL A 118 3.64 3.18 -6.08
N PHE A 119 2.98 2.06 -5.77
CA PHE A 119 3.38 1.20 -4.64
C PHE A 119 4.80 0.66 -4.76
N TRP A 120 5.26 0.37 -5.97
CA TRP A 120 6.66 0.00 -6.21
C TRP A 120 7.62 1.17 -6.06
N GLY A 121 7.23 2.35 -6.53
CA GLY A 121 7.99 3.59 -6.29
C GLY A 121 8.12 3.90 -4.80
N LEU A 122 7.05 3.71 -4.03
CA LEU A 122 7.02 3.88 -2.57
C LEU A 122 7.91 2.84 -1.87
N ALA A 123 7.92 1.59 -2.33
CA ALA A 123 8.86 0.58 -1.84
C ALA A 123 10.32 1.02 -2.08
N ALA A 124 10.63 1.53 -3.28
CA ALA A 124 11.98 1.96 -3.63
C ALA A 124 12.43 3.20 -2.85
N ILE A 125 11.59 4.24 -2.69
CA ILE A 125 12.00 5.38 -1.86
C ILE A 125 12.14 4.99 -0.38
N THR A 126 11.36 4.01 0.10
CA THR A 126 11.52 3.43 1.46
C THR A 126 12.87 2.72 1.60
N ALA A 127 13.27 1.94 0.58
CA ALA A 127 14.58 1.30 0.54
C ALA A 127 15.72 2.32 0.59
N ALA A 128 15.63 3.41 -0.17
CA ALA A 128 16.61 4.49 -0.16
C ALA A 128 16.71 5.19 1.21
N GLU A 129 15.56 5.53 1.79
CA GLU A 129 15.44 6.19 3.09
C GLU A 129 15.96 5.35 4.26
N PHE A 130 15.89 4.02 4.16
CA PHE A 130 16.35 3.13 5.20
C PHE A 130 17.75 2.56 4.96
N ASN A 131 18.42 2.97 3.87
CA ASN A 131 19.70 2.41 3.43
C ASN A 131 19.63 0.89 3.22
N TYR A 132 18.54 0.42 2.63
CA TYR A 132 18.40 -0.98 2.25
C TYR A 132 19.51 -1.37 1.27
N PRO A 133 20.12 -2.56 1.39
CA PRO A 133 21.25 -2.94 0.55
C PRO A 133 20.91 -2.89 -0.94
N GLU A 134 21.79 -2.31 -1.75
CA GLU A 134 21.73 -2.31 -3.22
C GLU A 134 22.61 -3.43 -3.78
N LEU A 135 22.30 -3.92 -4.99
CA LEU A 135 23.16 -4.89 -5.70
C LEU A 135 24.07 -4.18 -6.71
N ASP A 136 25.31 -4.65 -6.82
CA ASP A 136 26.25 -4.13 -7.81
C ASP A 136 25.70 -4.28 -9.25
N GLY A 137 25.83 -3.22 -10.04
CA GLY A 137 25.35 -3.18 -11.42
C GLY A 137 23.84 -2.98 -11.58
N GLN A 138 23.08 -2.86 -10.48
CA GLN A 138 21.67 -2.48 -10.51
C GLN A 138 21.48 -0.97 -10.28
N PRO A 139 20.35 -0.38 -10.71
CA PRO A 139 20.00 0.99 -10.37
C PRO A 139 19.84 1.14 -8.85
N SER A 140 20.10 2.35 -8.37
CA SER A 140 19.89 2.68 -6.97
C SER A 140 18.39 2.73 -6.64
N TRP A 141 18.03 2.52 -5.39
CA TRP A 141 16.65 2.61 -4.93
C TRP A 141 16.00 3.97 -5.18
N VAL A 142 16.72 5.07 -4.91
CA VAL A 142 16.20 6.41 -5.16
C VAL A 142 16.01 6.65 -6.66
N SER A 143 16.88 6.12 -7.52
CA SER A 143 16.72 6.26 -8.97
C SER A 143 15.46 5.55 -9.48
N LEU A 144 15.14 4.36 -8.96
CA LEU A 144 13.91 3.66 -9.32
C LEU A 144 12.66 4.44 -8.87
N ALA A 145 12.70 5.05 -7.68
CA ALA A 145 11.63 5.94 -7.22
C ALA A 145 11.49 7.19 -8.11
N GLN A 146 12.60 7.78 -8.54
CA GLN A 146 12.60 8.89 -9.52
C GLN A 146 12.03 8.45 -10.86
N GLY A 147 12.30 7.22 -11.32
CA GLY A 147 11.72 6.66 -12.53
C GLY A 147 10.21 6.56 -12.48
N VAL A 148 9.63 6.09 -11.37
CA VAL A 148 8.17 6.09 -11.17
C VAL A 148 7.61 7.52 -11.23
N PHE A 149 8.23 8.47 -10.52
CA PHE A 149 7.80 9.86 -10.58
C PHE A 149 7.86 10.43 -12.01
N ASN A 150 8.97 10.21 -12.72
CA ASN A 150 9.24 10.73 -14.06
C ASN A 150 8.23 10.22 -15.10
N THR A 151 7.68 9.04 -14.89
CA THR A 151 6.70 8.43 -15.78
C THR A 151 5.26 8.74 -15.39
N GLN A 152 5.00 9.09 -14.12
CA GLN A 152 3.69 9.48 -13.64
C GLN A 152 3.37 10.96 -13.84
N TYR A 153 4.27 11.88 -13.50
CA TYR A 153 3.95 13.32 -13.55
C TYR A 153 3.48 13.79 -14.95
N PRO A 154 3.98 13.26 -16.09
CA PRO A 154 3.48 13.66 -17.42
C PRO A 154 2.02 13.23 -17.68
N ARG A 155 1.49 12.29 -16.90
CA ARG A 155 0.10 11.80 -16.99
C ARG A 155 -0.89 12.67 -16.19
N TRP A 156 -0.42 13.74 -15.56
CA TRP A 156 -1.26 14.72 -14.88
C TRP A 156 -2.24 15.35 -15.87
N ASP A 157 -3.54 15.07 -15.70
CA ASP A 157 -4.55 15.43 -16.68
C ASP A 157 -5.23 16.76 -16.34
N THR A 158 -4.91 17.81 -17.10
CA THR A 158 -5.52 19.13 -17.00
C THR A 158 -6.76 19.32 -17.90
N SER A 159 -7.06 18.37 -18.78
CA SER A 159 -8.23 18.44 -19.69
C SER A 159 -9.56 18.23 -18.96
N SER A 160 -9.52 17.65 -17.76
CA SER A 160 -10.67 17.45 -16.89
C SER A 160 -10.30 17.81 -15.46
N CYS A 161 -11.25 18.37 -14.70
CA CYS A 161 -11.05 18.71 -13.29
C CYS A 161 -9.88 19.66 -12.99
N HIS A 162 -9.38 20.38 -14.00
CA HIS A 162 -8.26 21.33 -13.90
C HIS A 162 -6.94 20.72 -13.38
N GLY A 163 -6.79 19.39 -13.45
CA GLY A 163 -5.65 18.66 -12.90
C GLY A 163 -6.06 17.29 -12.35
N GLY A 164 -5.10 16.53 -11.83
CA GLY A 164 -5.31 15.25 -11.20
C GLY A 164 -4.93 14.06 -12.09
N MET A 165 -4.37 13.04 -11.45
CA MET A 165 -4.11 11.73 -12.02
C MET A 165 -5.41 10.94 -12.11
N ARG A 166 -5.61 10.28 -13.25
CA ARG A 166 -6.62 9.23 -13.40
C ARG A 166 -6.16 7.97 -12.67
N TRP A 167 -7.11 7.12 -12.29
CA TRP A 167 -6.81 5.81 -11.72
C TRP A 167 -6.05 4.96 -12.73
N GLN A 168 -6.70 4.68 -13.86
CA GLN A 168 -6.14 3.86 -14.92
C GLN A 168 -5.34 4.71 -15.93
N ILE A 169 -4.36 4.08 -16.59
CA ILE A 169 -3.43 4.76 -17.50
C ILE A 169 -3.98 4.80 -18.93
N TRP A 170 -4.71 3.78 -19.34
CA TRP A 170 -5.15 3.60 -20.72
C TRP A 170 -6.65 3.84 -20.88
N PRO A 171 -7.08 4.53 -21.96
CA PRO A 171 -8.50 4.85 -22.14
C PRO A 171 -9.47 3.68 -22.25
N TYR A 172 -8.99 2.49 -22.61
CA TYR A 172 -9.82 1.29 -22.72
C TYR A 172 -10.03 0.58 -21.36
N GLN A 173 -9.30 0.97 -20.31
CA GLN A 173 -9.44 0.37 -19.00
C GLN A 173 -10.67 0.94 -18.27
N ASN A 174 -11.43 0.07 -17.63
CA ASN A 174 -12.50 0.50 -16.74
C ASN A 174 -11.88 1.28 -15.56
N GLY A 175 -12.41 2.48 -15.29
CA GLY A 175 -11.84 3.39 -14.29
C GLY A 175 -10.92 4.48 -14.87
N TYR A 176 -10.66 4.51 -16.18
CA TYR A 176 -9.90 5.61 -16.79
C TYR A 176 -10.55 6.99 -16.60
N LEU A 177 -11.88 7.05 -16.55
CA LEU A 177 -12.62 8.28 -16.28
C LEU A 177 -12.70 8.65 -14.78
N THR A 178 -12.11 7.83 -13.91
CA THR A 178 -12.08 8.05 -12.45
C THR A 178 -10.75 8.69 -12.06
N LYS A 179 -10.81 9.71 -11.20
CA LYS A 179 -9.65 10.22 -10.45
C LYS A 179 -9.84 9.79 -9.00
N ASN A 180 -8.89 9.04 -8.44
CA ASN A 180 -9.00 8.49 -7.10
C ASN A 180 -7.94 9.05 -6.16
N ALA A 181 -8.21 8.96 -4.86
CA ALA A 181 -7.35 9.48 -3.81
C ALA A 181 -5.99 8.78 -3.80
N ILE A 182 -5.93 7.47 -4.02
CA ILE A 182 -4.66 6.72 -3.98
C ILE A 182 -3.70 7.06 -5.12
N SER A 183 -4.18 7.25 -6.36
CA SER A 183 -3.27 7.59 -7.48
C SER A 183 -2.67 8.99 -7.29
N ASN A 184 -3.46 9.94 -6.80
CA ASN A 184 -3.02 11.31 -6.56
C ASN A 184 -2.18 11.41 -5.29
N GLY A 185 -2.69 10.86 -4.18
CA GLY A 185 -2.00 10.83 -2.90
C GLY A 185 -0.67 10.05 -2.98
N GLY A 186 -0.63 8.95 -3.74
CA GLY A 186 0.57 8.16 -3.95
C GLY A 186 1.67 8.99 -4.61
N LEU A 187 1.34 9.69 -5.70
CA LEU A 187 2.26 10.61 -6.36
C LEU A 187 2.64 11.78 -5.44
N PHE A 188 1.70 12.30 -4.64
CA PHE A 188 1.98 13.33 -3.64
C PHE A 188 3.02 12.89 -2.62
N GLN A 189 2.83 11.75 -1.95
CA GLN A 189 3.80 11.30 -0.94
C GLN A 189 5.14 10.90 -1.58
N LEU A 190 5.13 10.32 -2.79
CA LEU A 190 6.37 10.02 -3.51
C LEU A 190 7.15 11.31 -3.82
N SER A 191 6.44 12.35 -4.28
CA SER A 191 7.03 13.67 -4.56
C SER A 191 7.59 14.31 -3.29
N ALA A 192 6.84 14.31 -2.18
CA ALA A 192 7.30 14.86 -0.90
C ALA A 192 8.54 14.13 -0.36
N ARG A 193 8.57 12.80 -0.47
CA ARG A 193 9.69 11.96 -0.03
C ARG A 193 10.93 12.17 -0.89
N LEU A 194 10.78 12.23 -2.21
CA LEU A 194 11.87 12.57 -3.13
C LEU A 194 12.41 13.99 -2.88
N ALA A 195 11.53 14.96 -2.57
CA ALA A 195 11.95 16.31 -2.22
C ALA A 195 12.83 16.31 -0.97
N LEU A 196 12.40 15.65 0.10
CA LEU A 196 13.19 15.54 1.34
C LEU A 196 14.49 14.76 1.12
N TYR A 197 14.45 13.64 0.41
CA TYR A 197 15.63 12.80 0.21
C TYR A 197 16.71 13.49 -0.63
N THR A 198 16.30 14.14 -1.72
CA THR A 198 17.22 14.67 -2.75
C THR A 198 17.52 16.16 -2.61
N GLY A 199 16.71 16.91 -1.86
CA GLY A 199 16.76 18.38 -1.83
C GLY A 199 16.31 19.06 -3.13
N ASN A 200 15.80 18.32 -4.11
CA ASN A 200 15.37 18.87 -5.39
C ASN A 200 13.97 19.49 -5.30
N LYS A 201 13.91 20.80 -5.57
CA LYS A 201 12.70 21.62 -5.48
C LYS A 201 11.59 21.20 -6.43
N THR A 202 11.89 20.61 -7.58
CA THR A 202 10.86 20.18 -8.53
C THR A 202 9.91 19.16 -7.90
N TYR A 203 10.41 18.25 -7.07
CA TYR A 203 9.55 17.30 -6.38
C TYR A 203 8.66 18.00 -5.33
N ALA A 204 9.18 19.00 -4.62
CA ALA A 204 8.38 19.80 -3.68
C ALA A 204 7.27 20.59 -4.41
N GLU A 205 7.59 21.20 -5.55
CA GLU A 205 6.60 21.91 -6.39
C GLU A 205 5.48 21.00 -6.89
N TRP A 206 5.79 19.74 -7.18
CA TRP A 206 4.78 18.74 -7.53
C TRP A 206 3.97 18.29 -6.33
N ALA A 207 4.59 18.06 -5.17
CA ALA A 207 3.87 17.75 -3.94
C ALA A 207 2.86 18.86 -3.59
N GLU A 208 3.28 20.11 -3.70
CA GLU A 208 2.44 21.30 -3.57
C GLU A 208 1.26 21.29 -4.54
N ARG A 209 1.55 21.15 -5.84
CA ARG A 209 0.53 21.14 -6.89
C ARG A 209 -0.54 20.07 -6.65
N ILE A 210 -0.13 18.87 -6.24
CA ILE A 210 -1.05 17.75 -6.05
C ILE A 210 -1.90 17.97 -4.81
N TRP A 211 -1.32 18.43 -3.69
CA TRP A 211 -2.06 18.78 -2.48
C TRP A 211 -3.10 19.87 -2.76
N ASP A 212 -2.66 20.98 -3.35
CA ASP A 212 -3.52 22.13 -3.66
C ASP A 212 -4.65 21.74 -4.59
N TRP A 213 -4.37 20.96 -5.65
CA TRP A 213 -5.41 20.44 -6.54
C TRP A 213 -6.37 19.53 -5.78
N SER A 214 -5.87 18.59 -4.97
CA SER A 214 -6.71 17.65 -4.22
C SER A 214 -7.67 18.40 -3.31
N ALA A 215 -7.22 19.49 -2.69
CA ALA A 215 -8.02 20.37 -1.84
C ALA A 215 -9.15 21.12 -2.58
N THR A 216 -9.06 21.26 -3.91
CA THR A 216 -10.16 21.79 -4.75
C THR A 216 -11.23 20.76 -5.09
N THR A 217 -11.00 19.48 -4.77
CA THR A 217 -11.88 18.37 -5.09
C THR A 217 -12.38 17.67 -3.83
N PRO A 218 -13.37 16.77 -3.94
CA PRO A 218 -13.77 15.92 -2.81
C PRO A 218 -12.68 14.97 -2.29
N LEU A 219 -11.56 14.80 -2.99
CA LEU A 219 -10.47 13.90 -2.58
C LEU A 219 -9.69 14.43 -1.37
N LEU A 220 -9.77 15.73 -1.05
CA LEU A 220 -9.26 16.29 0.20
C LEU A 220 -10.20 17.41 0.69
N LYS A 221 -11.19 17.06 1.51
CA LYS A 221 -12.17 18.01 2.05
C LYS A 221 -11.58 18.74 3.27
N GLN A 222 -10.71 19.73 3.07
CA GLN A 222 -9.97 20.42 4.15
C GLN A 222 -10.86 20.96 5.30
N LYS A 223 -12.12 21.30 5.04
CA LYS A 223 -13.07 21.74 6.09
C LYS A 223 -13.26 20.72 7.21
N ASN A 224 -13.24 19.43 6.89
CA ASN A 224 -13.42 18.33 7.86
C ASN A 224 -12.35 17.24 7.75
N TRP A 225 -11.35 17.45 6.91
CA TRP A 225 -10.26 16.53 6.61
C TRP A 225 -10.73 15.15 6.12
N ASN A 226 -11.94 15.06 5.55
CA ASN A 226 -12.38 13.81 4.93
C ASN A 226 -11.70 13.61 3.58
N ILE A 227 -11.40 12.36 3.23
CA ILE A 227 -10.93 11.97 1.90
C ILE A 227 -12.02 11.13 1.24
N ALA A 228 -12.58 11.61 0.13
CA ALA A 228 -13.36 10.76 -0.75
C ALA A 228 -12.42 9.80 -1.48
N ASP A 229 -12.86 8.57 -1.72
CA ASP A 229 -12.06 7.56 -2.42
C ASP A 229 -11.86 7.93 -3.89
N SER A 230 -12.91 8.44 -4.53
CA SER A 230 -12.91 8.72 -5.96
C SER A 230 -13.84 9.84 -6.35
N THR A 231 -13.61 10.39 -7.54
CA THR A 231 -14.42 11.38 -8.24
C THR A 231 -14.29 11.13 -9.75
N THR A 232 -15.19 11.67 -10.57
CA THR A 232 -15.22 11.36 -12.01
C THR A 232 -14.98 12.56 -12.91
N CYS A 233 -14.32 12.31 -14.05
CA CYS A 233 -14.03 13.34 -15.04
C CYS A 233 -15.30 13.91 -15.69
N GLY A 234 -16.36 13.09 -15.81
CA GLY A 234 -17.62 13.48 -16.45
C GLY A 234 -18.38 14.57 -15.69
N THR A 235 -18.23 14.63 -14.37
CA THR A 235 -18.86 15.63 -13.50
C THR A 235 -17.93 16.81 -13.19
N GLN A 236 -16.77 16.90 -13.85
CA GLN A 236 -15.69 17.82 -13.50
C GLN A 236 -15.24 17.69 -12.04
N CYS A 237 -15.18 16.45 -11.56
CA CYS A 237 -14.76 16.09 -10.21
C CYS A 237 -15.61 16.73 -9.08
N THR A 238 -16.91 16.93 -9.34
CA THR A 238 -17.85 17.44 -8.34
C THR A 238 -18.60 16.33 -7.62
N ASP A 239 -18.67 15.13 -8.20
CA ASP A 239 -19.18 13.92 -7.56
C ASP A 239 -18.12 13.25 -6.67
N HIS A 240 -18.54 12.31 -5.84
CA HIS A 240 -17.64 11.63 -4.93
C HIS A 240 -18.12 10.24 -4.51
N GLY A 241 -17.18 9.30 -4.41
CA GLY A 241 -17.34 8.05 -3.67
C GLY A 241 -16.87 8.24 -2.23
N ASP A 242 -17.77 8.14 -1.25
CA ASP A 242 -17.45 8.44 0.15
C ASP A 242 -17.02 7.24 0.99
N PHE A 243 -16.63 6.12 0.37
CA PHE A 243 -16.00 5.04 1.15
C PHE A 243 -14.71 5.55 1.80
N GLN A 244 -14.60 5.34 3.10
CA GLN A 244 -13.47 5.81 3.90
C GLN A 244 -12.51 4.64 4.09
N TRP A 245 -11.28 4.81 3.60
CA TRP A 245 -10.25 3.78 3.62
C TRP A 245 -9.01 4.28 4.34
N THR A 246 -8.48 3.47 5.26
CA THR A 246 -7.32 3.86 6.08
C THR A 246 -6.13 4.31 5.23
N TYR A 247 -5.79 3.58 4.15
CA TYR A 247 -4.65 3.90 3.29
C TYR A 247 -4.73 5.26 2.58
N ASN A 248 -5.93 5.75 2.25
CA ASN A 248 -6.11 7.05 1.60
C ASN A 248 -5.70 8.15 2.59
N TYR A 249 -6.14 8.07 3.85
CA TYR A 249 -5.71 8.99 4.91
C TYR A 249 -4.21 8.91 5.16
N ALA A 250 -3.68 7.70 5.33
CA ALA A 250 -2.26 7.52 5.61
C ALA A 250 -1.36 8.04 4.49
N THR A 251 -1.81 7.92 3.24
CA THR A 251 -1.09 8.43 2.06
C THR A 251 -0.93 9.96 2.13
N TYR A 252 -2.01 10.70 2.42
CA TYR A 252 -1.94 12.15 2.54
C TYR A 252 -1.24 12.61 3.82
N ILE A 253 -1.41 11.88 4.94
CA ILE A 253 -0.66 12.16 6.18
C ILE A 253 0.84 11.99 5.93
N SER A 254 1.25 10.92 5.24
CA SER A 254 2.64 10.66 4.87
C SER A 254 3.21 11.82 4.07
N GLY A 255 2.59 12.18 2.93
CA GLY A 255 3.11 13.29 2.11
C GLY A 255 3.17 14.62 2.86
N ALA A 256 2.15 14.94 3.67
CA ALA A 256 2.15 16.16 4.47
C ALA A 256 3.24 16.15 5.55
N ALA A 257 3.52 15.00 6.17
CA ALA A 257 4.61 14.86 7.15
C ALA A 257 5.98 15.08 6.52
N TYR A 258 6.22 14.52 5.33
CA TYR A 258 7.47 14.72 4.60
C TYR A 258 7.63 16.18 4.16
N MET A 259 6.56 16.85 3.71
CA MET A 259 6.59 18.27 3.39
C MET A 259 6.78 19.16 4.63
N HIS A 260 6.18 18.80 5.77
CA HIS A 260 6.41 19.47 7.05
C HIS A 260 7.90 19.43 7.42
N ASN A 261 8.53 18.26 7.29
CA ASN A 261 9.96 18.11 7.57
C ASN A 261 10.83 18.87 6.54
N TYR A 262 10.53 18.73 5.24
CA TYR A 262 11.24 19.43 4.16
C TYR A 262 11.22 20.96 4.33
N THR A 263 10.11 21.52 4.78
CA THR A 263 9.95 22.96 5.05
C THR A 263 10.43 23.37 6.44
N ASN A 264 11.05 22.47 7.21
CA ASN A 264 11.44 22.68 8.61
C ASN A 264 10.28 23.20 9.50
N GLY A 265 9.05 22.80 9.18
CA GLY A 265 7.85 23.21 9.87
C GLY A 265 7.47 24.68 9.72
N THR A 266 8.09 25.41 8.79
CA THR A 266 7.80 26.84 8.56
C THR A 266 6.45 27.07 7.86
N GLU A 267 5.97 26.08 7.11
CA GLU A 267 4.66 26.11 6.46
C GLU A 267 3.62 25.35 7.30
N THR A 268 2.64 26.08 7.86
CA THR A 268 1.69 25.52 8.83
C THR A 268 0.73 24.51 8.23
N LYS A 269 0.34 24.69 6.95
CA LYS A 269 -0.62 23.82 6.25
C LYS A 269 -0.25 22.34 6.30
N TRP A 270 1.04 22.00 6.33
CA TRP A 270 1.51 20.62 6.38
C TRP A 270 1.26 20.00 7.75
N LYS A 271 1.52 20.74 8.83
CA LYS A 271 1.22 20.29 10.18
C LYS A 271 -0.28 20.20 10.41
N GLU A 272 -1.03 21.21 9.96
CA GLU A 272 -2.50 21.21 9.99
C GLU A 272 -3.08 20.01 9.22
N GLY A 273 -2.47 19.68 8.08
CA GLY A 273 -2.81 18.49 7.29
C GLY A 273 -2.59 17.18 8.06
N VAL A 274 -1.40 17.00 8.65
CA VAL A 274 -1.09 15.81 9.47
C VAL A 274 -2.06 15.67 10.64
N GLU A 275 -2.24 16.73 11.43
CA GLU A 275 -3.09 16.71 12.63
C GLU A 275 -4.56 16.55 12.27
N GLY A 276 -5.04 17.27 11.26
CA GLY A 276 -6.42 17.23 10.80
C GLY A 276 -6.82 15.87 10.24
N LEU A 277 -6.01 15.32 9.33
CA LEU A 277 -6.24 13.99 8.74
C LEU A 277 -6.13 12.88 9.79
N TYR A 278 -5.17 12.96 10.72
CA TYR A 278 -5.06 11.97 11.80
C TYR A 278 -6.26 12.05 12.77
N LYS A 279 -6.71 13.27 13.10
CA LYS A 279 -7.92 13.47 13.90
C LYS A 279 -9.16 12.88 13.23
N THR A 280 -9.31 13.04 11.93
CA THR A 280 -10.42 12.42 11.19
C THR A 280 -10.26 10.91 11.05
N SER A 281 -9.01 10.40 11.04
CA SER A 281 -8.72 8.96 11.07
C SER A 281 -9.16 8.27 12.37
N GLN A 282 -9.56 9.02 13.41
CA GLN A 282 -10.15 8.45 14.63
C GLN A 282 -11.40 7.60 14.36
N GLN A 283 -12.08 7.83 13.23
CA GLN A 283 -13.18 6.97 12.79
C GLN A 283 -12.79 5.50 12.58
N PHE A 284 -11.52 5.21 12.28
CA PHE A 284 -10.99 3.85 12.07
C PHE A 284 -10.69 3.11 13.38
N PHE A 285 -10.98 3.73 14.52
CA PHE A 285 -10.84 3.13 15.85
C PHE A 285 -12.23 3.03 16.49
N PRO A 286 -13.04 2.03 16.11
CA PRO A 286 -14.43 1.95 16.55
C PRO A 286 -14.55 1.61 18.04
N THR A 287 -15.74 1.87 18.61
CA THR A 287 -16.08 1.51 20.00
C THR A 287 -15.94 0.01 20.28
N SER A 288 -16.18 -0.85 19.28
CA SER A 288 -15.97 -2.30 19.38
C SER A 288 -14.50 -2.67 19.62
N GLY A 289 -13.57 -1.80 19.22
CA GLY A 289 -12.14 -1.88 19.49
C GLY A 289 -11.70 -1.00 20.67
N GLY A 290 -12.63 -0.56 21.53
CA GLY A 290 -12.34 0.32 22.67
C GLY A 290 -11.81 1.70 22.27
N ASN A 291 -12.10 2.17 21.06
CA ASN A 291 -11.55 3.40 20.48
C ASN A 291 -10.02 3.41 20.30
N LEU A 292 -9.38 2.24 20.36
CA LEU A 292 -7.92 2.10 20.28
C LEU A 292 -7.46 1.11 19.22
N ILE A 293 -8.31 0.16 18.81
CA ILE A 293 -7.93 -0.89 17.86
C ILE A 293 -8.39 -0.52 16.46
N LEU A 294 -7.42 -0.47 15.55
CA LEU A 294 -7.62 -0.11 14.15
C LEU A 294 -8.49 -1.15 13.42
N SER A 295 -9.44 -0.65 12.63
CA SER A 295 -10.30 -1.43 11.76
C SER A 295 -10.62 -0.65 10.49
N ASP A 296 -10.54 -1.29 9.31
CA ASP A 296 -11.15 -0.74 8.10
C ASP A 296 -12.68 -0.88 8.20
N ILE A 297 -13.30 0.14 8.82
CA ILE A 297 -14.71 0.17 9.22
C ILE A 297 -15.70 -0.08 8.08
N THR A 298 -15.28 0.16 6.84
CA THR A 298 -16.10 0.01 5.64
C THR A 298 -16.38 -1.47 5.31
N CYS A 299 -15.44 -2.37 5.59
CA CYS A 299 -15.53 -3.78 5.16
C CYS A 299 -15.32 -4.80 6.29
N GLU A 300 -14.47 -4.50 7.28
CA GLU A 300 -14.11 -5.47 8.32
C GLU A 300 -15.29 -5.91 9.19
N PRO A 301 -16.20 -5.01 9.64
CA PRO A 301 -17.34 -5.43 10.44
C PRO A 301 -18.27 -6.41 9.70
N LEU A 302 -18.38 -6.24 8.39
CA LEU A 302 -19.18 -7.07 7.48
C LEU A 302 -18.48 -8.36 7.08
N GLY A 303 -17.16 -8.46 7.28
CA GLY A 303 -16.36 -9.62 6.89
C GLY A 303 -16.25 -9.80 5.36
N ASN A 304 -16.30 -8.70 4.61
CA ASN A 304 -16.33 -8.71 3.14
C ASN A 304 -15.19 -7.89 2.50
N CYS A 305 -14.13 -7.60 3.25
CA CYS A 305 -12.95 -6.94 2.69
C CYS A 305 -12.38 -7.77 1.55
N ASP A 306 -12.15 -7.14 0.40
CA ASP A 306 -11.41 -7.77 -0.68
C ASP A 306 -9.91 -7.81 -0.37
N ARG A 307 -9.16 -8.45 -1.28
CA ARG A 307 -7.70 -8.57 -1.20
C ARG A 307 -7.00 -7.23 -0.97
N ASN A 308 -7.40 -6.19 -1.70
CA ASN A 308 -6.78 -4.88 -1.60
C ASN A 308 -7.04 -4.29 -0.21
N GLN A 309 -8.31 -4.33 0.22
CA GLN A 309 -8.76 -3.70 1.47
C GLN A 309 -8.10 -4.30 2.71
N ILE A 310 -7.81 -5.61 2.71
CA ILE A 310 -7.11 -6.29 3.80
C ILE A 310 -5.72 -5.68 4.05
N THR A 311 -5.08 -5.15 3.00
CA THR A 311 -3.73 -4.58 3.09
C THR A 311 -3.69 -3.16 3.67
N PHE A 312 -4.81 -2.44 3.69
CA PHE A 312 -4.81 -0.99 3.93
C PHE A 312 -4.29 -0.61 5.33
N LYS A 313 -4.60 -1.40 6.35
CA LYS A 313 -4.03 -1.23 7.70
C LYS A 313 -2.52 -1.35 7.77
N SER A 314 -1.90 -2.15 6.89
CA SER A 314 -0.42 -2.23 6.81
C SER A 314 0.15 -0.85 6.48
N TYR A 315 -0.37 -0.24 5.42
CA TYR A 315 0.12 1.07 4.95
C TYR A 315 -0.15 2.15 6.00
N PHE A 316 -1.35 2.13 6.59
CA PHE A 316 -1.70 3.06 7.65
C PHE A 316 -0.72 2.98 8.81
N THR A 317 -0.51 1.81 9.38
CA THR A 317 0.34 1.65 10.56
C THR A 317 1.81 1.93 10.26
N ASN A 318 2.33 1.48 9.12
CA ASN A 318 3.71 1.73 8.69
C ASN A 318 4.01 3.23 8.53
N TRP A 319 3.21 3.93 7.71
CA TRP A 319 3.47 5.33 7.41
C TRP A 319 3.23 6.23 8.62
N ILE A 320 2.21 5.93 9.44
CA ILE A 320 1.93 6.67 10.67
C ILE A 320 3.02 6.46 11.73
N GLY A 321 3.54 5.25 11.89
CA GLY A 321 4.65 4.97 12.80
C GLY A 321 5.93 5.71 12.38
N VAL A 322 6.27 5.71 11.10
CA VAL A 322 7.44 6.46 10.58
C VAL A 322 7.22 7.98 10.69
N MET A 323 6.00 8.47 10.45
CA MET A 323 5.66 9.90 10.53
C MET A 323 6.02 10.51 11.88
N THR A 324 5.86 9.78 13.00
CA THR A 324 6.19 10.32 14.32
C THR A 324 7.67 10.63 14.51
N THR A 325 8.55 10.08 13.66
CA THR A 325 10.00 10.37 13.69
C THR A 325 10.35 11.69 12.99
N ILE A 326 9.44 12.23 12.17
CA ILE A 326 9.66 13.42 11.34
C ILE A 326 8.67 14.57 11.63
N VAL A 327 7.62 14.33 12.44
CA VAL A 327 6.69 15.36 12.90
C VAL A 327 6.67 15.40 14.44
N PRO A 328 7.34 16.38 15.06
CA PRO A 328 7.37 16.52 16.52
C PRO A 328 5.97 16.68 17.13
N GLY A 329 5.73 15.96 18.24
CA GLY A 329 4.48 16.05 19.01
C GLY A 329 3.40 15.01 18.65
N MET A 330 3.60 14.23 17.59
CA MET A 330 2.59 13.23 17.18
C MET A 330 2.67 11.91 17.97
N TYR A 331 3.79 11.62 18.63
CA TYR A 331 4.03 10.34 19.31
C TYR A 331 2.92 9.99 20.33
N ASP A 332 2.65 10.87 21.29
CA ASP A 332 1.69 10.61 22.38
C ASP A 332 0.24 10.46 21.88
N THR A 333 -0.05 11.06 20.72
CA THR A 333 -1.37 10.97 20.07
C THR A 333 -1.54 9.65 19.33
N VAL A 334 -0.45 9.11 18.77
CA VAL A 334 -0.47 7.98 17.84
C VAL A 334 -0.21 6.64 18.54
N PHE A 335 0.83 6.57 19.37
CA PHE A 335 1.34 5.29 19.87
C PHE A 335 0.39 4.53 20.81
N PRO A 336 -0.48 5.16 21.62
CA PRO A 336 -1.48 4.40 22.37
C PRO A 336 -2.35 3.51 21.47
N GLN A 337 -2.72 4.01 20.28
CA GLN A 337 -3.55 3.29 19.31
C GLN A 337 -2.75 2.23 18.55
N LEU A 338 -1.52 2.53 18.15
CA LEU A 338 -0.64 1.54 17.51
C LEU A 338 -0.31 0.37 18.46
N LYS A 339 -0.06 0.65 19.74
CA LYS A 339 0.23 -0.38 20.76
C LYS A 339 -0.96 -1.30 20.98
N ALA A 340 -2.15 -0.73 21.21
CA ALA A 340 -3.37 -1.51 21.38
C ALA A 340 -3.71 -2.33 20.13
N SER A 341 -3.51 -1.76 18.94
CA SER A 341 -3.72 -2.45 17.67
C SER A 341 -2.74 -3.61 17.48
N ALA A 342 -1.45 -3.45 17.81
CA ALA A 342 -0.47 -4.55 17.74
C ALA A 342 -0.80 -5.70 18.70
N GLN A 343 -1.20 -5.39 19.94
CA GLN A 343 -1.64 -6.40 20.90
C GLN A 343 -2.87 -7.17 20.39
N ALA A 344 -3.84 -6.47 19.81
CA ALA A 344 -5.03 -7.09 19.25
C ALA A 344 -4.71 -7.92 17.98
N ALA A 345 -3.81 -7.43 17.13
CA ALA A 345 -3.35 -8.11 15.94
C ALA A 345 -2.61 -9.42 16.26
N ALA A 346 -1.71 -9.41 17.26
CA ALA A 346 -0.99 -10.61 17.70
C ALA A 346 -1.94 -11.72 18.20
N LYS A 347 -3.03 -11.35 18.90
CA LYS A 347 -4.06 -12.32 19.32
C LYS A 347 -4.82 -12.96 18.16
N GLN A 348 -4.94 -12.26 17.02
CA GLN A 348 -5.51 -12.82 15.80
C GLN A 348 -4.56 -13.77 15.07
N CYS A 349 -3.30 -13.89 15.51
CA CYS A 349 -2.31 -14.84 15.00
C CYS A 349 -2.33 -16.14 15.82
N SER A 350 -3.48 -16.80 15.78
CA SER A 350 -3.77 -18.06 16.48
C SER A 350 -4.37 -19.13 15.56
N GLY A 351 -4.40 -18.85 14.25
CA GLY A 351 -5.10 -19.66 13.25
C GLY A 351 -4.23 -20.69 12.53
N GLY A 352 -4.93 -21.57 11.81
CA GLY A 352 -4.34 -22.63 10.97
C GLY A 352 -3.64 -23.74 11.74
N ASP A 353 -3.16 -24.76 11.01
CA ASP A 353 -2.50 -25.92 11.61
C ASP A 353 -1.20 -25.57 12.33
N SER A 354 -0.54 -24.49 11.91
CA SER A 354 0.69 -23.97 12.55
C SER A 354 0.40 -23.10 13.78
N GLY A 355 -0.84 -22.67 14.00
CA GLY A 355 -1.23 -21.80 15.11
C GLY A 355 -0.72 -20.37 15.06
N VAL A 356 -0.02 -19.98 13.99
CA VAL A 356 0.59 -18.64 13.86
C VAL A 356 -0.03 -17.83 12.71
N LYS A 357 -1.03 -18.38 12.00
CA LYS A 357 -1.68 -17.65 10.91
C LYS A 357 -2.55 -16.53 11.47
N CYS A 358 -2.28 -15.31 11.02
CA CYS A 358 -3.06 -14.13 11.40
C CYS A 358 -4.37 -13.97 10.62
N GLY A 359 -5.41 -13.55 11.34
CA GLY A 359 -6.63 -12.95 10.78
C GLY A 359 -6.53 -11.42 10.62
N ILE A 360 -7.60 -10.77 10.14
CA ILE A 360 -7.63 -9.33 9.88
C ILE A 360 -8.47 -8.54 10.89
N ARG A 361 -9.50 -9.14 11.51
CA ARG A 361 -10.43 -8.46 12.41
C ARG A 361 -9.88 -8.36 13.83
N TRP A 362 -8.92 -7.48 14.03
CA TRP A 362 -8.25 -7.28 15.32
C TRP A 362 -9.21 -6.92 16.48
N THR A 363 -10.34 -6.29 16.18
CA THR A 363 -11.39 -5.98 17.17
C THR A 363 -12.02 -7.24 17.80
N LYS A 364 -11.87 -8.42 17.19
CA LYS A 364 -12.28 -9.71 17.77
C LYS A 364 -11.30 -10.27 18.80
N GLN A 365 -10.17 -9.60 19.05
CA GLN A 365 -9.22 -9.96 20.11
C GLN A 365 -8.67 -11.39 19.95
N ALA A 366 -8.99 -12.30 20.88
CA ALA A 366 -8.52 -13.69 20.84
C ALA A 366 -9.42 -14.63 20.02
N GLU A 367 -10.61 -14.17 19.62
CA GLU A 367 -11.47 -14.94 18.72
C GLU A 367 -10.95 -14.79 17.29
N TRP A 368 -10.17 -15.77 16.82
CA TRP A 368 -9.67 -15.77 15.44
C TRP A 368 -10.84 -15.68 14.44
N ASP A 369 -10.74 -14.75 13.51
CA ASP A 369 -11.79 -14.49 12.52
C ASP A 369 -11.88 -15.54 11.39
N LYS A 370 -11.01 -16.56 11.42
CA LYS A 370 -10.91 -17.66 10.44
C LYS A 370 -10.49 -17.21 9.04
N SER A 371 -10.00 -15.98 8.89
CA SER A 371 -9.35 -15.52 7.67
C SER A 371 -7.83 -15.73 7.77
N SER A 372 -7.19 -15.92 6.61
CA SER A 372 -5.75 -16.00 6.51
C SER A 372 -5.30 -15.86 5.06
N GLY A 373 -4.09 -15.33 4.88
CA GLY A 373 -3.50 -15.00 3.59
C GLY A 373 -2.26 -14.15 3.82
N LEU A 374 -1.58 -13.82 2.72
CA LEU A 374 -0.40 -12.98 2.72
C LEU A 374 -0.73 -11.58 3.23
N GLU A 375 -1.88 -11.06 2.82
CA GLU A 375 -2.38 -9.72 3.09
C GLU A 375 -2.64 -9.52 4.60
N GLN A 376 -3.17 -10.55 5.27
CA GLN A 376 -3.34 -10.56 6.73
C GLN A 376 -2.00 -10.55 7.44
N GLN A 377 -1.02 -11.35 6.97
CA GLN A 377 0.31 -11.34 7.57
C GLN A 377 0.97 -9.97 7.38
N MET A 378 0.81 -9.37 6.20
CA MET A 378 1.34 -8.04 5.90
C MET A 378 0.73 -6.96 6.80
N ALA A 379 -0.59 -6.97 7.00
CA ALA A 379 -1.26 -6.04 7.91
C ALA A 379 -0.76 -6.15 9.35
N VAL A 380 -0.58 -7.38 9.86
CA VAL A 380 -0.04 -7.59 11.21
C VAL A 380 1.44 -7.21 11.29
N LEU A 381 2.24 -7.58 10.30
CA LEU A 381 3.66 -7.22 10.25
C LEU A 381 3.84 -5.70 10.25
N GLY A 382 2.97 -4.97 9.56
CA GLY A 382 3.01 -3.52 9.53
C GLY A 382 2.84 -2.89 10.91
N VAL A 383 1.79 -3.29 11.66
CA VAL A 383 1.56 -2.73 13.00
C VAL A 383 2.62 -3.15 14.02
N LEU A 384 3.16 -4.37 13.92
CA LEU A 384 4.29 -4.80 14.75
C LEU A 384 5.56 -3.99 14.44
N SER A 385 5.86 -3.78 13.16
CA SER A 385 7.02 -2.99 12.72
C SER A 385 6.90 -1.52 13.11
N ALA A 386 5.69 -0.94 13.03
CA ALA A 386 5.42 0.42 13.49
C ALA A 386 5.71 0.60 14.99
N ASN A 387 5.40 -0.41 15.82
CA ASN A 387 5.70 -0.39 17.25
C ASN A 387 7.19 -0.58 17.58
N LEU A 388 8.01 -1.00 16.61
CA LEU A 388 9.47 -1.07 16.75
C LEU A 388 10.18 0.24 16.35
N VAL A 389 9.50 1.15 15.66
CA VAL A 389 10.08 2.46 15.25
C VAL A 389 10.64 3.27 16.43
N PRO A 390 9.97 3.36 17.61
CA PRO A 390 10.51 4.11 18.74
C PRO A 390 11.82 3.53 19.29
N PHE A 391 11.99 2.20 19.25
CA PHE A 391 13.22 1.54 19.68
C PHE A 391 14.37 1.81 18.71
N LYS A 392 14.06 1.93 17.41
CA LYS A 392 15.06 2.33 16.40
C LYS A 392 15.55 3.77 16.62
N ASN A 393 14.65 4.66 17.03
CA ASN A 393 14.90 6.07 17.35
C ASN A 393 15.73 6.81 16.27
N LYS A 394 15.37 6.61 15.00
CA LYS A 394 16.01 7.27 13.85
C LYS A 394 14.96 7.73 12.86
N ALA A 395 15.16 8.91 12.29
CA ALA A 395 14.40 9.37 11.14
C ALA A 395 14.88 8.67 9.85
N PRO A 396 14.04 8.63 8.80
CA PRO A 396 14.46 8.32 7.43
C PRO A 396 15.71 9.12 7.02
N PHE A 397 16.64 8.46 6.33
CA PHE A 397 17.82 9.12 5.77
C PHE A 397 17.45 9.97 4.55
N THR A 398 18.21 11.03 4.35
CA THR A 398 18.28 11.84 3.13
C THR A 398 19.69 11.73 2.55
N ALA A 399 19.90 12.24 1.33
CA ALA A 399 21.24 12.31 0.74
C ALA A 399 22.26 13.05 1.65
N ASP A 400 21.79 14.02 2.43
CA ASP A 400 22.64 14.85 3.31
C ASP A 400 22.74 14.30 4.75
N SER A 401 21.90 13.33 5.14
CA SER A 401 21.90 12.76 6.50
C SER A 401 22.43 11.32 6.61
N GLY A 402 23.08 10.82 5.55
CA GLY A 402 23.70 9.50 5.51
C GLY A 402 23.07 8.50 4.55
N GLY A 403 22.13 8.95 3.70
CA GLY A 403 21.57 8.18 2.60
C GLY A 403 22.64 7.80 1.58
N THR A 404 22.70 6.52 1.23
CA THR A 404 23.72 5.95 0.33
C THR A 404 23.24 5.81 -1.12
N SER A 405 21.92 5.70 -1.32
CA SER A 405 21.29 5.52 -2.62
C SER A 405 21.52 6.74 -3.53
N LYS A 406 22.02 6.50 -4.75
CA LYS A 406 22.49 7.58 -5.64
C LYS A 406 21.41 8.05 -6.62
N SER A 407 21.07 9.33 -6.57
CA SER A 407 20.11 9.97 -7.48
C SER A 407 20.47 9.79 -8.96
N ASN A 408 19.47 9.47 -9.79
CA ASN A 408 19.52 9.60 -11.24
C ASN A 408 18.23 10.30 -11.70
N PRO A 409 18.26 11.64 -11.91
CA PRO A 409 17.10 12.41 -12.29
C PRO A 409 16.47 12.00 -13.63
N ASN A 410 17.20 11.29 -14.49
CA ASN A 410 16.74 10.85 -15.81
C ASN A 410 16.22 9.39 -15.81
N ALA A 411 16.14 8.71 -14.66
CA ALA A 411 15.60 7.35 -14.58
C ALA A 411 14.17 7.29 -15.17
N GLY A 412 13.83 6.19 -15.87
CA GLY A 412 12.53 6.01 -16.50
C GLY A 412 12.21 6.89 -17.72
N THR A 413 13.03 7.90 -18.06
CA THR A 413 12.72 8.84 -19.16
C THR A 413 12.88 8.25 -20.56
N ASN A 414 13.65 7.16 -20.70
CA ASN A 414 13.85 6.46 -21.96
C ASN A 414 12.81 5.36 -22.23
N SER A 415 11.82 5.21 -21.35
CA SER A 415 10.84 4.14 -21.43
C SER A 415 9.93 4.31 -22.65
N THR A 416 9.94 3.30 -23.52
CA THR A 416 9.20 3.31 -24.80
C THR A 416 7.71 3.00 -24.63
N THR A 417 7.31 2.52 -23.45
CA THR A 417 5.94 2.12 -23.10
C THR A 417 5.09 3.30 -22.59
N ASN A 418 5.66 4.49 -22.40
CA ASN A 418 5.00 5.66 -21.79
C ASN A 418 4.22 6.57 -22.73
N LYS A 419 4.05 6.20 -24.00
CA LYS A 419 3.21 6.99 -24.92
C LYS A 419 1.72 6.72 -24.64
N VAL A 420 1.19 7.34 -23.58
CA VAL A 420 -0.26 7.40 -23.34
C VAL A 420 -0.89 8.02 -24.59
N PRO A 421 -1.89 7.38 -25.23
CA PRO A 421 -2.49 7.91 -26.45
C PRO A 421 -3.21 9.20 -26.08
N VAL A 422 -2.83 10.30 -26.72
CA VAL A 422 -3.62 11.53 -26.65
C VAL A 422 -4.89 11.25 -27.43
N LEU A 423 -6.01 11.07 -26.73
CA LEU A 423 -7.31 10.93 -27.36
C LEU A 423 -7.71 12.27 -27.97
N ASN A 424 -8.00 12.27 -29.26
CA ASN A 424 -8.55 13.44 -29.94
C ASN A 424 -9.96 13.74 -29.43
N THR A 425 -10.35 15.02 -29.46
CA THR A 425 -11.73 15.43 -29.15
C THR A 425 -12.69 14.76 -30.12
N ILE A 426 -13.66 14.00 -29.58
CA ILE A 426 -14.67 13.29 -30.38
C ILE A 426 -15.57 14.32 -31.06
N GLY A 427 -15.42 14.45 -32.38
CA GLY A 427 -16.20 15.36 -33.21
C GLY A 427 -17.56 14.80 -33.62
N THR A 428 -18.37 15.63 -34.28
CA THR A 428 -19.65 15.19 -34.88
C THR A 428 -19.45 14.08 -35.91
N GLY A 429 -18.34 14.13 -36.67
CA GLY A 429 -17.97 13.11 -37.64
C GLY A 429 -17.69 11.74 -36.99
N ASP A 430 -16.98 11.71 -35.87
CA ASP A 430 -16.69 10.48 -35.13
C ASP A 430 -17.97 9.85 -34.57
N LYS A 431 -18.88 10.68 -34.04
CA LYS A 431 -20.19 10.21 -33.55
C LYS A 431 -21.06 9.65 -34.67
N ALA A 432 -21.08 10.32 -35.83
CA ALA A 432 -21.81 9.84 -37.00
C ALA A 432 -21.21 8.52 -37.53
N GLY A 433 -19.88 8.45 -37.65
CA GLY A 433 -19.16 7.25 -38.07
C GLY A 433 -19.40 6.07 -37.13
N ALA A 434 -19.28 6.28 -35.82
CA ALA A 434 -19.59 5.27 -34.81
C ALA A 434 -21.05 4.79 -34.88
N GLY A 435 -21.99 5.71 -35.09
CA GLY A 435 -23.40 5.38 -35.29
C GLY A 435 -23.63 4.49 -36.52
N VAL A 436 -23.02 4.83 -37.66
CA VAL A 436 -23.10 4.03 -38.89
C VAL A 436 -22.47 2.65 -38.70
N LEU A 437 -21.29 2.58 -38.10
CA LEU A 437 -20.61 1.30 -37.84
C LEU A 437 -21.43 0.40 -36.92
N THR A 438 -22.01 0.98 -35.86
CA THR A 438 -22.89 0.27 -34.93
C THR A 438 -24.12 -0.27 -35.65
N PHE A 439 -24.76 0.56 -36.49
CA PHE A 439 -25.92 0.15 -37.27
C PHE A 439 -25.60 -1.02 -38.20
N ILE A 440 -24.48 -0.94 -38.94
CA ILE A 440 -24.03 -2.02 -39.84
C ILE A 440 -23.77 -3.29 -39.04
N PHE A 441 -23.06 -3.20 -37.91
CA PHE A 441 -22.71 -4.36 -37.10
C PHE A 441 -23.94 -5.04 -36.50
N VAL A 442 -24.84 -4.26 -35.89
CA VAL A 442 -26.09 -4.79 -35.30
C VAL A 442 -26.98 -5.40 -36.38
N THR A 443 -27.10 -4.76 -37.54
CA THR A 443 -27.88 -5.29 -38.67
C THR A 443 -27.27 -6.58 -39.20
N GLY A 444 -25.96 -6.62 -39.41
CA GLY A 444 -25.25 -7.82 -39.85
C GLY A 444 -25.37 -8.97 -38.84
N TRP A 445 -25.27 -8.68 -37.55
CA TRP A 445 -25.47 -9.66 -36.49
C TRP A 445 -26.91 -10.18 -36.44
N ALA A 446 -27.90 -9.29 -36.55
CA ALA A 446 -29.31 -9.69 -36.60
C ALA A 446 -29.61 -10.56 -37.84
N VAL A 447 -29.02 -10.25 -39.00
CA VAL A 447 -29.11 -11.07 -40.21
C VAL A 447 -28.47 -12.44 -39.99
N ALA A 448 -27.27 -12.50 -39.43
CA ALA A 448 -26.58 -13.76 -39.13
C ALA A 448 -27.36 -14.65 -38.16
N VAL A 449 -27.89 -14.06 -37.08
CA VAL A 449 -28.75 -14.76 -36.10
C VAL A 449 -30.03 -15.26 -36.76
N THR A 450 -30.67 -14.43 -37.58
CA THR A 450 -31.91 -14.82 -38.30
C THR A 450 -31.64 -15.95 -39.29
N TRP A 451 -30.50 -15.91 -39.99
CA TRP A 451 -30.07 -16.97 -40.91
C TRP A 451 -29.83 -18.29 -40.17
N MET A 452 -29.14 -18.27 -39.02
CA MET A 452 -28.94 -19.46 -38.19
C MET A 452 -30.26 -20.04 -37.66
N ILE A 453 -31.19 -19.19 -37.20
CA ILE A 453 -32.49 -19.64 -36.64
C ILE A 453 -33.40 -20.20 -37.73
N ARG A 454 -33.40 -19.61 -38.92
CA ARG A 454 -34.24 -20.06 -40.04
C ARG A 454 -33.69 -21.28 -40.78
N GLY A 455 -32.58 -21.85 -40.30
CA GLY A 455 -31.96 -23.03 -40.90
C GLY A 455 -31.37 -22.69 -42.26
N GLY A 456 -30.33 -21.86 -42.26
CA GLY A 456 -29.46 -21.69 -43.42
C GLY A 456 -28.89 -23.00 -43.96
#